data_AF-T0R0W3-F1
#
_entry.id   AF-T0R0W3-F1
#
_cell.length_a   1.000
_cell.length_b   1.000
_cell.length_c   1.000
_cell.angle_alpha   90.00
_cell.angle_beta   90.00
_cell.angle_gamma   90.00
#
_symmetry.space_group_name_H-M   'P 1'
#
loop_
_entity.id
_entity.type
_entity.pdbx_description
1 polymer ?
#
loop_
_entity_poly.entity_id
_entity_poly.type
_entity_poly.pdbx_seq_one_letter_code
_entity_poly.pdbx_strand_id
1 'polypeptide(L)'
;MASTTRGRCILRLLALQCVTFCLVLITYDWGKDGGTQPMAFMRESFGNLQWHRVDVPSDTLLRKDASANPHNRGVVICVHEGNFAAALSLVTELACLGTELPVELHHCTERELPSDLAAVLKHAAFTHVRVVNSCALAADHGIPRPPLFATPRDAWMKPLALYTSTFDHVMILDAHTLLLRNPSVIWTDAGYEASGSYFFRQRNLLTDANAGGRYTHLLRKYTDLYHLDTSVEAVNLELSDAFTQHLSSSFEALQTVDPSLLVVHKTRYGDRLPKLLKNLIGQAHRDPSFAWLTPHDAIFAVFELMHKPFHVATYGANTLNAPRDVELHPTVFCGPVAQRWIAPSVQVSKSLFYVHAATLLDTRPIPTNEKLYSYQGYIDVPSNVTSLRLPSLFKEVSEYPTCFADVQRHEALPADFFRALARRRAHYHALALGTFHGLTACS
;
A
#
# COMPACT_ATOMS: atom_id res chain seq x y z
N MET A 1 -10.85 40.46 -12.51
CA MET A 1 -9.93 39.79 -11.56
C MET A 1 -8.43 40.09 -11.77
N ALA A 2 -8.01 40.81 -12.81
CA ALA A 2 -6.59 41.06 -13.11
C ALA A 2 -5.95 42.30 -12.41
N SER A 3 -6.70 43.10 -11.63
CA SER A 3 -6.18 44.33 -11.03
C SER A 3 -5.58 44.17 -9.63
N THR A 4 -5.85 43.07 -8.94
CA THR A 4 -5.31 42.83 -7.58
C THR A 4 -3.92 42.20 -7.64
N THR A 5 -3.07 42.51 -6.67
CA THR A 5 -1.70 41.99 -6.53
C THR A 5 -1.67 40.45 -6.54
N ARG A 6 -2.73 39.82 -5.99
CA ARG A 6 -2.93 38.37 -5.99
C ARG A 6 -3.20 37.80 -7.38
N GLY A 7 -4.00 38.51 -8.21
CA GLY A 7 -4.26 38.13 -9.59
C GLY A 7 -3.00 38.18 -10.47
N ARG A 8 -2.12 39.17 -10.25
CA ARG A 8 -0.84 39.28 -10.98
C ARG A 8 0.15 38.17 -10.60
N CYS A 9 0.14 37.72 -9.34
CA CYS A 9 0.98 36.60 -8.89
C CYS A 9 0.54 35.27 -9.51
N ILE A 10 -0.78 35.01 -9.54
CA ILE A 10 -1.36 33.82 -10.18
C ILE A 10 -1.07 33.81 -11.68
N LEU A 11 -1.21 34.96 -12.36
CA LEU A 11 -0.89 35.06 -13.79
C LEU A 11 0.59 34.78 -14.08
N ARG A 12 1.49 35.24 -13.21
CA ARG A 12 2.94 34.98 -13.34
C ARG A 12 3.30 33.51 -13.09
N LEU A 13 2.65 32.86 -12.12
CA LEU A 13 2.81 31.43 -11.86
C LEU A 13 2.29 30.58 -13.03
N LEU A 14 1.13 30.93 -13.58
CA LEU A 14 0.58 30.26 -14.77
C LEU A 14 1.46 30.49 -16.00
N ALA A 15 1.98 31.71 -16.19
CA ALA A 15 2.92 31.99 -17.27
C ALA A 15 4.22 31.18 -17.12
N LEU A 16 4.75 31.05 -15.91
CA LEU A 16 5.94 30.25 -15.64
C LEU A 16 5.68 28.76 -15.90
N GLN A 17 4.53 28.23 -15.46
CA GLN A 17 4.10 26.86 -15.74
C GLN A 17 3.90 26.59 -17.22
N CYS A 18 3.30 27.52 -17.97
CA CYS A 18 3.18 27.40 -19.42
C CYS A 18 4.54 27.40 -20.11
N VAL A 19 5.48 28.24 -19.67
CA VAL A 19 6.83 28.30 -20.26
C VAL A 19 7.62 27.02 -19.95
N THR A 20 7.57 26.49 -18.73
CA THR A 20 8.19 25.20 -18.42
C THR A 20 7.55 24.05 -19.18
N PHE A 21 6.22 24.04 -19.32
CA PHE A 21 5.52 23.02 -20.09
C PHE A 21 5.87 23.08 -21.59
N CYS A 22 5.92 24.28 -22.17
CA CYS A 22 6.37 24.48 -23.56
C CYS A 22 7.83 24.07 -23.77
N LEU A 23 8.72 24.37 -22.82
CA LEU A 23 10.12 23.94 -22.88
C LEU A 23 10.23 22.41 -22.86
N VAL A 24 9.47 21.74 -21.99
CA VAL A 24 9.40 20.27 -21.94
C VAL A 24 8.91 19.71 -23.28
N LEU A 25 7.85 20.28 -23.86
CA LEU A 25 7.30 19.84 -25.14
C LEU A 25 8.25 20.06 -26.33
N ILE A 26 9.07 21.13 -26.30
CA ILE A 26 10.05 21.42 -27.36
C ILE A 26 11.27 20.50 -27.26
N THR A 27 11.63 20.04 -26.05
CA THR A 27 12.73 19.07 -25.85
C THR A 27 12.30 17.61 -26.01
N TYR A 28 11.01 17.32 -26.13
CA TYR A 28 10.49 15.96 -26.24
C TYR A 28 10.41 15.55 -27.72
N ASP A 29 11.32 14.70 -28.17
CA ASP A 29 11.31 14.15 -29.53
C ASP A 29 10.17 13.11 -29.66
N TRP A 30 9.23 13.36 -30.55
CA TRP A 30 8.09 12.46 -30.82
C TRP A 30 8.55 11.34 -31.76
N GLY A 31 9.38 10.44 -31.25
CA GLY A 31 9.71 9.17 -31.89
C GLY A 31 8.47 8.26 -32.00
N LYS A 32 8.28 7.67 -33.18
CA LYS A 32 7.09 6.90 -33.57
C LYS A 32 6.99 5.47 -33.01
N ASP A 33 7.75 5.13 -31.97
CA ASP A 33 7.69 3.82 -31.34
C ASP A 33 7.14 3.93 -29.92
N GLY A 34 6.04 3.21 -29.67
CA GLY A 34 5.28 3.27 -28.43
C GLY A 34 6.11 2.90 -27.21
N GLY A 35 5.96 3.72 -26.15
CA GLY A 35 6.47 3.44 -24.81
C GLY A 35 7.79 4.13 -24.50
N THR A 36 7.79 5.45 -24.39
CA THR A 36 8.92 6.17 -23.77
C THR A 36 8.88 5.94 -22.25
N GLN A 37 9.81 5.12 -21.77
CA GLN A 37 10.06 4.86 -20.35
C GLN A 37 10.46 6.17 -19.63
N PRO A 38 9.90 6.48 -18.45
CA PRO A 38 10.35 7.61 -17.63
C PRO A 38 11.68 7.26 -16.95
N MET A 39 12.74 7.04 -17.74
CA MET A 39 14.17 6.95 -17.39
C MET A 39 15.09 7.02 -18.63
N ALA A 40 14.55 7.10 -19.86
CA ALA A 40 15.35 7.06 -21.10
C ALA A 40 16.38 8.20 -21.24
N PHE A 41 16.12 9.37 -20.66
CA PHE A 41 17.03 10.52 -20.72
C PHE A 41 18.41 10.23 -20.08
N MET A 42 18.52 9.24 -19.19
CA MET A 42 19.80 8.86 -18.59
C MET A 42 20.66 7.96 -19.49
N ARG A 43 20.09 7.35 -20.55
CA ARG A 43 20.84 6.42 -21.41
C ARG A 43 21.87 7.13 -22.28
N GLU A 44 21.62 8.38 -22.66
CA GLU A 44 22.50 9.15 -23.54
C GLU A 44 23.61 9.89 -22.81
N SER A 45 23.41 10.28 -21.54
CA SER A 45 24.42 11.06 -20.79
C SER A 45 25.56 10.21 -20.18
N PHE A 46 25.42 8.87 -20.13
CA PHE A 46 26.41 7.96 -19.53
C PHE A 46 26.75 6.76 -20.43
N GLY A 47 26.71 6.97 -21.75
CA GLY A 47 27.16 5.98 -22.73
C GLY A 47 28.66 5.70 -22.60
N ASN A 48 29.03 4.75 -21.74
CA ASN A 48 30.22 3.87 -21.80
C ASN A 48 30.61 3.22 -20.46
N LEU A 49 29.77 3.26 -19.42
CA LEU A 49 30.00 2.44 -18.23
C LEU A 49 29.40 1.05 -18.45
N GLN A 50 30.27 0.06 -18.59
CA GLN A 50 29.93 -1.36 -18.53
C GLN A 50 29.45 -1.64 -17.10
N TRP A 51 28.14 -1.67 -16.87
CA TRP A 51 27.57 -1.81 -15.53
C TRP A 51 27.76 -3.25 -15.02
N HIS A 52 28.62 -3.38 -14.01
CA HIS A 52 28.79 -4.62 -13.25
C HIS A 52 27.49 -5.00 -12.54
N ARG A 53 27.30 -6.32 -12.35
CA ARG A 53 26.26 -6.93 -11.51
C ARG A 53 26.12 -6.11 -10.21
N VAL A 54 24.91 -5.65 -9.92
CA VAL A 54 24.64 -4.86 -8.71
C VAL A 54 24.60 -5.81 -7.52
N ASP A 55 25.76 -6.11 -6.94
CA ASP A 55 25.83 -6.67 -5.60
C ASP A 55 25.44 -5.55 -4.63
N VAL A 56 24.14 -5.43 -4.33
CA VAL A 56 23.67 -4.61 -3.20
C VAL A 56 24.08 -5.35 -1.94
N PRO A 57 24.98 -4.83 -1.09
CA PRO A 57 25.43 -5.57 0.08
C PRO A 57 24.25 -5.81 1.03
N SER A 58 23.84 -7.08 1.14
CA SER A 58 22.84 -7.57 2.10
C SER A 58 23.22 -7.30 3.56
N ASP A 59 24.49 -6.94 3.81
CA ASP A 59 25.10 -6.90 5.13
C ASP A 59 24.97 -5.57 5.88
N THR A 60 24.45 -4.51 5.25
CA THR A 60 24.52 -3.15 5.85
C THR A 60 23.60 -2.96 7.08
N LEU A 61 22.71 -3.92 7.36
CA LEU A 61 21.86 -3.94 8.58
C LEU A 61 21.91 -5.27 9.34
N LEU A 62 22.85 -6.17 9.03
CA LEU A 62 23.10 -7.29 9.93
C LEU A 62 23.87 -6.75 11.15
N ARG A 63 23.11 -6.44 12.21
CA ARG A 63 23.58 -6.25 13.61
C ARG A 63 24.28 -4.93 14.02
N LYS A 64 24.05 -3.80 13.35
CA LYS A 64 24.29 -2.47 13.96
C LYS A 64 22.94 -1.88 14.37
N ASP A 65 22.38 -2.00 15.56
CA ASP A 65 22.80 -2.46 16.87
C ASP A 65 21.57 -3.13 17.49
N ALA A 66 21.68 -4.29 18.13
CA ALA A 66 20.53 -4.83 18.88
C ALA A 66 20.02 -3.84 19.97
N SER A 67 20.87 -2.88 20.36
CA SER A 67 20.53 -1.73 21.20
C SER A 67 19.63 -0.70 20.52
N ALA A 68 19.72 -0.50 19.20
CA ALA A 68 18.95 0.52 18.48
C ALA A 68 17.56 0.01 18.05
N ASN A 69 17.38 -1.32 17.94
CA ASN A 69 16.10 -1.95 17.62
C ASN A 69 15.84 -3.19 18.50
N PRO A 70 15.59 -3.01 19.81
CA PRO A 70 15.53 -4.10 20.78
C PRO A 70 14.35 -5.06 20.55
N HIS A 71 13.29 -4.58 19.88
CA HIS A 71 12.11 -5.37 19.55
C HIS A 71 12.14 -5.93 18.12
N ASN A 72 13.22 -5.76 17.36
CA ASN A 72 13.30 -6.17 15.95
C ASN A 72 12.08 -5.71 15.13
N ARG A 73 11.71 -4.44 15.27
CA ARG A 73 10.62 -3.77 14.53
C ARG A 73 11.13 -3.25 13.19
N GLY A 74 10.32 -3.34 12.14
CA GLY A 74 10.70 -2.75 10.86
C GLY A 74 9.55 -2.62 9.89
N VAL A 75 9.80 -1.82 8.86
CA VAL A 75 8.85 -1.54 7.79
C VAL A 75 9.23 -2.34 6.55
N VAL A 76 8.24 -2.92 5.90
CA VAL A 76 8.37 -3.69 4.67
C VAL A 76 7.56 -3.01 3.57
N ILE A 77 8.19 -2.71 2.45
CA ILE A 77 7.54 -2.14 1.26
C ILE A 77 7.81 -3.07 0.08
N CYS A 78 6.76 -3.52 -0.60
CA CYS A 78 6.90 -4.31 -1.82
C CYS A 78 7.13 -3.38 -3.01
N VAL A 79 8.16 -3.67 -3.81
CA VAL A 79 8.59 -2.82 -4.92
C VAL A 79 8.66 -3.59 -6.24
N HIS A 80 8.31 -2.90 -7.32
CA HIS A 80 8.37 -3.35 -8.71
C HIS A 80 8.67 -2.14 -9.61
N GLU A 81 8.97 -2.34 -10.89
CA GLU A 81 9.41 -1.29 -11.85
C GLU A 81 8.50 -0.05 -11.82
N GLY A 82 7.21 -0.24 -11.59
CA GLY A 82 6.21 0.82 -11.61
C GLY A 82 6.14 1.67 -10.33
N ASN A 83 6.64 1.23 -9.18
CA ASN A 83 6.34 1.90 -7.91
C ASN A 83 7.58 2.37 -7.11
N PHE A 84 8.79 2.25 -7.65
CA PHE A 84 10.03 2.60 -6.93
C PHE A 84 10.05 4.04 -6.41
N ALA A 85 9.69 5.02 -7.24
CA ALA A 85 9.64 6.42 -6.80
C ALA A 85 8.60 6.63 -5.68
N ALA A 86 7.49 5.89 -5.69
CA ALA A 86 6.50 5.90 -4.62
C ALA A 86 7.07 5.26 -3.34
N ALA A 87 7.73 4.10 -3.45
CA ALA A 87 8.33 3.42 -2.32
C ALA A 87 9.43 4.24 -1.65
N LEU A 88 10.35 4.83 -2.43
CA LEU A 88 11.45 5.64 -1.89
C LEU A 88 10.95 6.96 -1.31
N SER A 89 9.96 7.60 -1.93
CA SER A 89 9.32 8.75 -1.28
C SER A 89 8.66 8.32 0.03
N LEU A 90 8.20 7.06 0.19
CA LEU A 90 7.59 6.55 1.45
C LEU A 90 8.60 6.50 2.57
N VAL A 91 9.81 6.10 2.24
CA VAL A 91 10.91 6.17 3.19
C VAL A 91 11.17 7.60 3.63
N THR A 92 11.21 8.57 2.70
CA THR A 92 11.46 9.98 3.07
C THR A 92 10.32 10.55 3.91
N GLU A 93 9.07 10.19 3.60
CA GLU A 93 7.90 10.60 4.38
C GLU A 93 7.90 9.99 5.79
N LEU A 94 8.28 8.72 5.94
CA LEU A 94 8.45 8.06 7.24
C LEU A 94 9.50 8.80 8.09
N ALA A 95 10.64 9.16 7.50
CA ALA A 95 11.66 9.96 8.19
C ALA A 95 11.12 11.33 8.64
N CYS A 96 10.35 12.00 7.78
CA CYS A 96 9.72 13.29 8.12
C CYS A 96 8.65 13.20 9.22
N LEU A 97 8.06 12.02 9.41
CA LEU A 97 7.16 11.72 10.53
C LEU A 97 7.91 11.28 11.80
N GLY A 98 9.26 11.29 11.78
CA GLY A 98 10.11 10.92 12.91
C GLY A 98 10.24 9.40 13.10
N THR A 99 10.11 8.62 12.03
CA THR A 99 10.36 7.17 12.07
C THR A 99 11.83 6.88 11.80
N GLU A 100 12.51 6.22 12.74
CA GLU A 100 13.93 5.82 12.63
C GLU A 100 14.10 4.32 12.35
N LEU A 101 13.02 3.64 11.94
CA LEU A 101 13.02 2.20 11.82
C LEU A 101 13.72 1.73 10.55
N PRO A 102 14.34 0.55 10.59
CA PRO A 102 14.84 -0.08 9.39
C PRO A 102 13.70 -0.40 8.41
N VAL A 103 13.98 -0.22 7.12
CA VAL A 103 13.05 -0.47 6.02
C VAL A 103 13.62 -1.53 5.09
N GLU A 104 12.82 -2.55 4.76
CA GLU A 104 13.08 -3.50 3.70
C GLU A 104 12.25 -3.17 2.44
N LEU A 105 12.91 -3.04 1.30
CA LEU A 105 12.28 -2.99 -0.02
C LEU A 105 12.32 -4.38 -0.66
N HIS A 106 11.18 -5.06 -0.69
CA HIS A 106 11.05 -6.43 -1.17
C HIS A 106 10.70 -6.49 -2.66
N HIS A 107 11.50 -7.20 -3.44
CA HIS A 107 11.29 -7.41 -4.88
C HIS A 107 11.46 -8.90 -5.26
N CYS A 108 11.16 -9.25 -6.52
CA CYS A 108 11.28 -10.63 -7.00
C CYS A 108 12.22 -10.80 -8.20
N THR A 109 12.53 -9.75 -8.95
CA THR A 109 13.61 -9.79 -9.94
C THR A 109 14.41 -8.50 -9.96
N GLU A 110 15.69 -8.61 -10.30
CA GLU A 110 16.55 -7.45 -10.57
C GLU A 110 16.05 -6.65 -11.79
N ARG A 111 15.30 -7.28 -12.71
CA ARG A 111 14.72 -6.59 -13.87
C ARG A 111 13.67 -5.55 -13.48
N GLU A 112 13.06 -5.70 -12.30
CA GLU A 112 12.12 -4.72 -11.75
C GLU A 112 12.84 -3.53 -11.13
N LEU A 113 14.15 -3.64 -10.84
CA LEU A 113 14.89 -2.59 -10.16
C LEU A 113 15.36 -1.52 -11.16
N PRO A 114 15.23 -0.23 -10.83
CA PRO A 114 15.86 0.86 -11.57
C PRO A 114 17.38 0.66 -11.62
N SER A 115 17.98 0.92 -12.78
CA SER A 115 19.43 0.75 -12.97
C SER A 115 20.28 1.64 -12.07
N ASP A 116 19.74 2.78 -11.65
CA ASP A 116 20.38 3.77 -10.79
C ASP A 116 20.09 3.57 -9.29
N LEU A 117 19.27 2.58 -8.91
CA LEU A 117 18.82 2.35 -7.53
C LEU A 117 19.99 2.31 -6.52
N ALA A 118 21.10 1.67 -6.87
CA ALA A 118 22.28 1.60 -6.02
C ALA A 118 22.93 2.97 -5.76
N ALA A 119 22.85 3.90 -6.71
CA ALA A 119 23.30 5.28 -6.51
C ALA A 119 22.32 6.05 -5.63
N VAL A 120 21.01 5.86 -5.86
CA VAL A 120 19.95 6.49 -5.05
C VAL A 120 20.08 6.10 -3.58
N LEU A 121 20.26 4.82 -3.28
CA LEU A 121 20.35 4.29 -1.91
C LEU A 121 21.58 4.78 -1.13
N LYS A 122 22.58 5.38 -1.78
CA LYS A 122 23.71 6.05 -1.10
C LYS A 122 23.32 7.39 -0.49
N HIS A 123 22.17 7.94 -0.86
CA HIS A 123 21.69 9.21 -0.33
C HIS A 123 21.37 9.08 1.18
N ALA A 124 21.65 10.14 1.95
CA ALA A 124 21.48 10.15 3.41
C ALA A 124 20.02 9.88 3.87
N ALA A 125 19.05 10.10 3.00
CA ALA A 125 17.63 9.78 3.26
C ALA A 125 17.34 8.27 3.35
N PHE A 126 18.25 7.41 2.89
CA PHE A 126 18.03 5.96 2.77
C PHE A 126 19.02 5.11 3.57
N THR A 127 19.67 5.69 4.58
CA THR A 127 20.67 5.02 5.43
C THR A 127 20.15 3.78 6.16
N HIS A 128 18.83 3.71 6.40
CA HIS A 128 18.18 2.59 7.09
C HIS A 128 17.41 1.66 6.14
N VAL A 129 17.64 1.77 4.83
CA VAL A 129 16.95 1.00 3.80
C VAL A 129 17.83 -0.15 3.33
N ARG A 130 17.24 -1.33 3.12
CA ARG A 130 17.85 -2.39 2.32
C ARG A 130 16.89 -2.96 1.31
N VAL A 131 17.44 -3.50 0.24
CA VAL A 131 16.69 -4.19 -0.81
C VAL A 131 16.77 -5.71 -0.57
N VAL A 132 15.65 -6.41 -0.68
CA VAL A 132 15.53 -7.84 -0.37
C VAL A 132 14.95 -8.59 -1.57
N ASN A 133 15.74 -9.51 -2.13
CA ASN A 133 15.27 -10.42 -3.17
C ASN A 133 14.44 -11.55 -2.53
N SER A 134 13.13 -11.32 -2.42
CA SER A 134 12.22 -12.22 -1.73
C SER A 134 12.02 -13.52 -2.49
N CYS A 135 12.07 -13.49 -3.83
CA CYS A 135 11.96 -14.69 -4.65
C CYS A 135 13.18 -15.61 -4.51
N ALA A 136 14.39 -15.06 -4.38
CA ALA A 136 15.59 -15.84 -4.11
C ALA A 136 15.49 -16.54 -2.74
N LEU A 137 15.13 -15.79 -1.70
CA LEU A 137 14.90 -16.35 -0.35
C LEU A 137 13.79 -17.41 -0.35
N ALA A 138 12.70 -17.19 -1.10
CA ALA A 138 11.66 -18.20 -1.27
C ALA A 138 12.18 -19.48 -1.90
N ALA A 139 13.00 -19.38 -2.95
CA ALA A 139 13.57 -20.53 -3.65
C ALA A 139 14.45 -21.36 -2.70
N ASP A 140 15.28 -20.71 -1.88
CA ASP A 140 16.10 -21.35 -0.85
C ASP A 140 15.25 -22.10 0.18
N HIS A 141 14.03 -21.61 0.44
CA HIS A 141 13.06 -22.23 1.34
C HIS A 141 12.14 -23.26 0.64
N GLY A 142 12.42 -23.60 -0.61
CA GLY A 142 11.64 -24.57 -1.41
C GLY A 142 10.26 -24.06 -1.83
N ILE A 143 10.04 -22.75 -1.82
CA ILE A 143 8.86 -22.12 -2.42
C ILE A 143 9.20 -21.87 -3.89
N PRO A 144 8.59 -22.61 -4.83
CA PRO A 144 8.90 -22.42 -6.24
C PRO A 144 8.50 -21.01 -6.65
N ARG A 145 9.30 -20.35 -7.49
CA ARG A 145 8.94 -19.06 -8.11
C ARG A 145 7.68 -19.28 -8.94
N PRO A 146 6.47 -18.92 -8.47
CA PRO A 146 5.27 -19.15 -9.22
C PRO A 146 5.22 -18.16 -10.38
N PRO A 147 4.49 -18.49 -11.47
CA PRO A 147 4.09 -17.52 -12.49
C PRO A 147 3.40 -16.27 -11.91
N LEU A 148 2.86 -16.37 -10.68
CA LEU A 148 2.29 -15.27 -9.90
C LEU A 148 3.22 -14.07 -9.73
N PHE A 149 4.54 -14.28 -9.65
CA PHE A 149 5.54 -13.22 -9.49
C PHE A 149 6.16 -12.76 -10.83
N ALA A 150 5.58 -13.18 -11.95
CA ALA A 150 6.03 -12.84 -13.31
C ALA A 150 5.06 -11.91 -14.05
N THR A 151 3.89 -11.61 -13.47
CA THR A 151 2.93 -10.65 -14.02
C THR A 151 2.92 -9.38 -13.18
N PRO A 152 2.67 -8.19 -13.79
CA PRO A 152 2.65 -6.89 -13.09
C PRO A 152 1.56 -6.73 -12.02
N ARG A 153 0.84 -7.80 -11.67
CA ARG A 153 -0.02 -7.87 -10.50
C ARG A 153 0.75 -8.61 -9.41
N ASP A 154 1.59 -7.86 -8.70
CA ASP A 154 2.40 -8.18 -7.52
C ASP A 154 1.59 -8.68 -6.30
N ALA A 155 0.42 -9.27 -6.53
CA ALA A 155 -0.60 -9.45 -5.52
C ALA A 155 -0.11 -10.35 -4.37
N TRP A 156 0.74 -11.34 -4.66
CA TRP A 156 1.33 -12.24 -3.66
C TRP A 156 2.63 -11.75 -3.02
N MET A 157 3.14 -10.57 -3.41
CA MET A 157 4.40 -10.05 -2.86
C MET A 157 4.31 -9.73 -1.37
N LYS A 158 3.16 -9.23 -0.89
CA LYS A 158 2.98 -8.90 0.53
C LYS A 158 3.04 -10.15 1.44
N PRO A 159 2.30 -11.25 1.16
CA PRO A 159 2.48 -12.51 1.89
C PRO A 159 3.92 -13.03 1.85
N LEU A 160 4.59 -12.95 0.70
CA LEU A 160 5.97 -13.39 0.56
C LEU A 160 6.95 -12.51 1.35
N ALA A 161 6.75 -11.20 1.34
CA ALA A 161 7.56 -10.25 2.10
C ALA A 161 7.36 -10.44 3.61
N LEU A 162 6.13 -10.74 4.06
CA LEU A 162 5.89 -11.13 5.45
C LEU A 162 6.69 -12.38 5.83
N TYR A 163 6.70 -13.39 4.95
CA TYR A 163 7.43 -14.64 5.16
C TYR A 163 8.96 -14.46 5.16
N THR A 164 9.49 -13.65 4.24
CA THR A 164 10.94 -13.51 4.00
C THR A 164 11.61 -12.35 4.75
N SER A 165 10.84 -11.41 5.30
CA SER A 165 11.36 -10.30 6.11
C SER A 165 12.15 -10.80 7.33
N THR A 166 13.17 -10.06 7.74
CA THR A 166 13.98 -10.43 8.91
C THR A 166 13.45 -9.85 10.23
N PHE A 167 12.51 -8.91 10.16
CA PHE A 167 11.91 -8.30 11.35
C PHE A 167 11.00 -9.27 12.08
N ASP A 168 10.83 -9.12 13.39
CA ASP A 168 9.85 -9.89 14.17
C ASP A 168 8.50 -9.17 14.21
N HIS A 169 8.55 -7.86 14.46
CA HIS A 169 7.40 -6.98 14.36
C HIS A 169 7.43 -6.28 13.00
N VAL A 170 6.64 -6.79 12.07
CA VAL A 170 6.61 -6.38 10.66
C VAL A 170 5.45 -5.41 10.44
N MET A 171 5.72 -4.23 9.89
CA MET A 171 4.71 -3.33 9.33
C MET A 171 4.83 -3.31 7.82
N ILE A 172 3.86 -3.89 7.11
CA ILE A 172 3.83 -3.83 5.65
C ILE A 172 3.10 -2.57 5.22
N LEU A 173 3.74 -1.75 4.40
CA LEU A 173 3.17 -0.56 3.79
C LEU A 173 3.15 -0.69 2.27
N ASP A 174 2.04 -0.27 1.66
CA ASP A 174 1.97 -0.05 0.23
C ASP A 174 2.77 1.19 -0.17
N ALA A 175 3.50 1.11 -1.29
CA ALA A 175 4.33 2.19 -1.80
C ALA A 175 3.53 3.49 -2.04
N HIS A 176 2.23 3.37 -2.34
CA HIS A 176 1.36 4.51 -2.58
C HIS A 176 0.61 4.97 -1.34
N THR A 177 0.95 4.53 -0.13
CA THR A 177 0.31 5.05 1.09
C THR A 177 0.80 6.47 1.41
N LEU A 178 -0.12 7.41 1.62
CA LEU A 178 0.15 8.72 2.22
C LEU A 178 -0.13 8.65 3.72
N LEU A 179 0.92 8.72 4.52
CA LEU A 179 0.82 8.77 5.98
C LEU A 179 0.66 10.22 6.45
N LEU A 180 -0.22 10.46 7.42
CA LEU A 180 -0.37 11.77 8.07
C LEU A 180 0.22 11.82 9.47
N ARG A 181 0.58 10.65 10.01
CA ARG A 181 1.13 10.48 11.35
C ARG A 181 2.15 9.35 11.35
N ASN A 182 3.08 9.42 12.30
CA ASN A 182 4.05 8.36 12.53
C ASN A 182 3.31 7.03 12.77
N PRO A 183 3.51 6.00 11.94
CA PRO A 183 2.72 4.78 12.04
C PRO A 183 3.13 3.89 13.22
N SER A 184 4.25 4.22 13.88
CA SER A 184 4.76 3.53 15.07
C SER A 184 3.77 3.45 16.23
N VAL A 185 2.80 4.37 16.26
CA VAL A 185 1.72 4.40 17.25
C VAL A 185 0.90 3.10 17.28
N ILE A 186 0.87 2.32 16.19
CA ILE A 186 0.15 1.05 16.14
C ILE A 186 0.78 0.00 17.06
N TRP A 187 2.10 0.01 17.28
CA TRP A 187 2.71 -1.00 18.16
C TRP A 187 2.35 -0.84 19.63
N THR A 188 1.83 0.32 20.01
CA THR A 188 1.32 0.62 21.36
C THR A 188 -0.21 0.60 21.41
N ASP A 189 -0.86 0.22 20.31
CA ASP A 189 -2.32 0.05 20.30
C ASP A 189 -2.69 -1.21 21.10
N ALA A 190 -3.66 -1.08 22.00
CA ALA A 190 -4.09 -2.19 22.85
C ALA A 190 -4.56 -3.41 22.05
N GLY A 191 -5.16 -3.21 20.87
CA GLY A 191 -5.55 -4.28 19.97
C GLY A 191 -4.35 -5.05 19.41
N TYR A 192 -3.28 -4.33 19.06
CA TYR A 192 -2.03 -4.94 18.62
C TYR A 192 -1.30 -5.66 19.77
N GLU A 193 -1.17 -5.03 20.93
CA GLU A 193 -0.53 -5.63 22.10
C GLU A 193 -1.26 -6.90 22.57
N ALA A 194 -2.59 -6.91 22.49
CA ALA A 194 -3.41 -8.07 22.87
C ALA A 194 -3.33 -9.22 21.86
N SER A 195 -3.29 -8.94 20.55
CA SER A 195 -3.42 -9.98 19.52
C SER A 195 -2.11 -10.33 18.81
N GLY A 196 -1.21 -9.36 18.63
CA GLY A 196 0.00 -9.46 17.81
C GLY A 196 -0.21 -9.10 16.34
N SER A 197 -1.41 -8.68 15.95
CA SER A 197 -1.68 -8.23 14.59
C SER A 197 -2.63 -7.05 14.56
N TYR A 198 -2.55 -6.23 13.52
CA TYR A 198 -3.44 -5.09 13.34
C TYR A 198 -3.77 -4.91 11.86
N PHE A 199 -5.06 -4.92 11.55
CA PHE A 199 -5.59 -4.74 10.21
C PHE A 199 -6.57 -3.56 10.16
N PHE A 200 -6.52 -2.79 9.08
CA PHE A 200 -7.55 -1.79 8.79
C PHE A 200 -8.64 -2.42 7.93
N ARG A 201 -9.86 -1.92 8.03
CA ARG A 201 -11.00 -2.43 7.25
C ARG A 201 -10.95 -1.87 5.84
N GLN A 202 -11.32 -2.68 4.86
CA GLN A 202 -11.52 -2.18 3.50
C GLN A 202 -12.91 -1.54 3.36
N ARG A 203 -13.14 -0.82 2.26
CA ARG A 203 -14.51 -0.54 1.79
C ARG A 203 -15.21 -1.86 1.51
N ASN A 204 -16.37 -2.07 2.12
CA ASN A 204 -17.18 -3.27 1.95
C ASN A 204 -17.89 -3.30 0.58
N LEU A 205 -17.15 -3.17 -0.52
CA LEU A 205 -17.70 -3.17 -1.88
C LEU A 205 -18.46 -4.47 -2.13
N LEU A 206 -19.77 -4.36 -2.28
CA LEU A 206 -20.61 -5.41 -2.83
C LEU A 206 -20.39 -5.38 -4.33
N THR A 207 -19.95 -6.48 -4.92
CA THR A 207 -20.14 -6.71 -6.35
C THR A 207 -20.36 -8.19 -6.60
N ASP A 208 -21.39 -8.49 -7.39
CA ASP A 208 -21.70 -9.76 -8.05
C ASP A 208 -22.38 -10.87 -7.22
N ALA A 209 -23.25 -11.64 -7.88
CA ALA A 209 -24.10 -12.72 -7.36
C ALA A 209 -23.33 -13.87 -6.69
N ASN A 210 -22.00 -13.89 -6.83
CA ASN A 210 -21.09 -14.88 -6.29
C ASN A 210 -20.52 -14.52 -4.89
N ALA A 211 -20.75 -13.30 -4.38
CA ALA A 211 -20.27 -12.87 -3.07
C ALA A 211 -20.79 -13.77 -1.93
N GLY A 212 -22.04 -14.25 -2.04
CA GLY A 212 -22.65 -15.16 -1.06
C GLY A 212 -21.96 -16.53 -0.91
N GLY A 213 -21.20 -16.98 -1.92
CA GLY A 213 -20.48 -18.25 -1.88
C GLY A 213 -19.15 -18.21 -1.13
N ARG A 214 -18.53 -17.02 -0.94
CA ARG A 214 -17.16 -16.90 -0.44
C ARG A 214 -16.92 -17.56 0.92
N TYR A 215 -17.85 -17.47 1.86
CA TYR A 215 -17.64 -18.08 3.19
C TYR A 215 -18.05 -19.53 3.26
N THR A 216 -18.99 -19.97 2.43
CA THR A 216 -19.20 -21.41 2.21
C THR A 216 -17.93 -22.01 1.61
N HIS A 217 -17.24 -21.30 0.71
CA HIS A 217 -15.92 -21.69 0.22
C HIS A 217 -14.83 -21.59 1.29
N LEU A 218 -14.84 -20.56 2.16
CA LEU A 218 -13.92 -20.44 3.29
C LEU A 218 -14.10 -21.64 4.22
N LEU A 219 -15.31 -21.89 4.75
CA LEU A 219 -15.69 -23.04 5.59
C LEU A 219 -15.33 -24.38 4.96
N ARG A 220 -15.60 -24.56 3.65
CA ARG A 220 -15.19 -25.76 2.91
C ARG A 220 -13.67 -25.88 2.81
N LYS A 221 -12.96 -24.74 2.70
CA LYS A 221 -11.51 -24.66 2.63
C LYS A 221 -10.81 -24.80 3.97
N TYR A 222 -11.46 -24.49 5.10
CA TYR A 222 -10.99 -24.93 6.41
C TYR A 222 -10.70 -26.42 6.31
N THR A 223 -11.69 -27.23 5.91
CA THR A 223 -11.59 -28.69 5.76
C THR A 223 -10.45 -29.15 4.84
N ASP A 224 -10.23 -28.47 3.71
CA ASP A 224 -9.14 -28.81 2.78
C ASP A 224 -7.74 -28.40 3.28
N LEU A 225 -7.63 -27.26 3.98
CA LEU A 225 -6.37 -26.80 4.59
C LEU A 225 -6.03 -27.58 5.86
N TYR A 226 -7.02 -28.15 6.58
CA TYR A 226 -6.79 -29.15 7.64
C TYR A 226 -6.03 -30.37 7.09
N HIS A 227 -6.29 -30.79 5.85
CA HIS A 227 -5.51 -31.86 5.21
C HIS A 227 -4.05 -31.47 4.95
N LEU A 228 -3.71 -30.18 4.97
CA LEU A 228 -2.37 -29.63 4.74
C LEU A 228 -1.62 -29.28 6.04
N ASP A 229 -2.31 -29.16 7.17
CA ASP A 229 -1.72 -28.96 8.49
C ASP A 229 -2.37 -29.90 9.52
N THR A 230 -1.70 -31.02 9.79
CA THR A 230 -2.13 -32.04 10.75
C THR A 230 -2.12 -31.58 12.21
N SER A 231 -1.64 -30.35 12.50
CA SER A 231 -1.61 -29.78 13.85
C SER A 231 -2.87 -29.00 14.24
N VAL A 232 -3.83 -28.88 13.31
CA VAL A 232 -5.13 -28.26 13.57
C VAL A 232 -6.15 -29.39 13.87
N GLU A 233 -6.73 -29.39 15.07
CA GLU A 233 -7.67 -30.43 15.48
C GLU A 233 -9.01 -30.27 14.73
N ALA A 234 -9.43 -31.30 13.99
CA ALA A 234 -10.64 -31.32 13.15
C ALA A 234 -11.97 -31.20 13.93
N VAL A 235 -11.92 -31.03 15.25
CA VAL A 235 -13.09 -31.08 16.14
C VAL A 235 -13.85 -29.74 16.17
N ASN A 236 -13.25 -28.65 15.65
CA ASN A 236 -13.82 -27.31 15.65
C ASN A 236 -13.87 -26.72 14.22
N LEU A 237 -14.64 -27.31 13.32
CA LEU A 237 -14.86 -26.83 11.94
C LEU A 237 -15.70 -25.53 11.87
N GLU A 238 -15.82 -24.80 12.98
CA GLU A 238 -16.58 -23.56 13.08
C GLU A 238 -15.66 -22.36 12.95
N LEU A 239 -16.15 -21.27 12.35
CA LEU A 239 -15.43 -20.00 12.31
C LEU A 239 -15.19 -19.50 13.74
N SER A 240 -14.02 -18.90 14.01
CA SER A 240 -13.80 -18.24 15.30
C SER A 240 -14.82 -17.11 15.54
N ASP A 241 -15.15 -16.85 16.80
CA ASP A 241 -16.04 -15.74 17.17
C ASP A 241 -15.54 -14.40 16.62
N ALA A 242 -14.22 -14.18 16.67
CA ALA A 242 -13.59 -12.96 16.16
C ALA A 242 -13.81 -12.79 14.65
N PHE A 243 -13.72 -13.88 13.90
CA PHE A 243 -13.94 -13.87 12.46
C PHE A 243 -15.43 -13.73 12.14
N THR A 244 -16.29 -14.49 12.80
CA THR A 244 -17.75 -14.35 12.69
C THR A 244 -18.21 -12.92 12.94
N GLN A 245 -17.70 -12.28 14.00
CA GLN A 245 -17.99 -10.90 14.30
C GLN A 245 -17.46 -9.95 13.21
N HIS A 246 -16.26 -10.16 12.69
CA HIS A 246 -15.72 -9.37 11.59
C HIS A 246 -16.59 -9.48 10.33
N LEU A 247 -16.97 -10.70 9.96
CA LEU A 247 -17.79 -11.01 8.78
C LEU A 247 -19.19 -10.44 8.85
N SER A 248 -19.79 -10.35 10.05
CA SER A 248 -21.14 -9.79 10.20
C SER A 248 -21.32 -8.41 9.53
N SER A 249 -20.23 -7.64 9.44
CA SER A 249 -20.20 -6.30 8.84
C SER A 249 -19.62 -6.25 7.42
N SER A 250 -19.02 -7.34 6.95
CA SER A 250 -18.22 -7.37 5.70
C SER A 250 -18.55 -8.58 4.83
N PHE A 251 -19.67 -9.26 5.09
CA PHE A 251 -20.02 -10.55 4.51
C PHE A 251 -19.89 -10.49 2.98
N GLU A 252 -20.62 -9.63 2.33
CA GLU A 252 -20.65 -9.63 0.87
C GLU A 252 -19.50 -8.81 0.23
N ALA A 253 -18.45 -8.46 0.99
CA ALA A 253 -17.35 -7.61 0.51
C ALA A 253 -16.34 -8.38 -0.37
N LEU A 254 -15.88 -7.72 -1.43
CA LEU A 254 -14.78 -8.20 -2.31
C LEU A 254 -13.42 -8.31 -1.62
N GLN A 255 -13.17 -7.51 -0.60
CA GLN A 255 -11.97 -7.48 0.23
C GLN A 255 -12.42 -7.06 1.62
N THR A 256 -11.91 -7.70 2.67
CA THR A 256 -12.37 -7.42 4.03
C THR A 256 -11.43 -6.48 4.79
N VAL A 257 -10.15 -6.50 4.43
CA VAL A 257 -9.10 -5.67 5.05
C VAL A 257 -8.37 -4.82 4.00
N ASP A 258 -7.96 -3.62 4.42
CA ASP A 258 -7.20 -2.70 3.58
C ASP A 258 -5.74 -3.21 3.48
N PRO A 259 -5.25 -3.57 2.29
CA PRO A 259 -3.89 -4.08 2.13
C PRO A 259 -2.83 -2.98 2.18
N SER A 260 -3.21 -1.70 2.32
CA SER A 260 -2.29 -0.56 2.28
C SER A 260 -1.39 -0.46 3.51
N LEU A 261 -1.87 -0.96 4.65
CA LEU A 261 -1.11 -1.04 5.89
C LEU A 261 -1.61 -2.21 6.75
N LEU A 262 -0.70 -3.11 7.13
CA LEU A 262 -0.94 -4.15 8.14
C LEU A 262 0.27 -4.31 9.04
N VAL A 263 0.05 -4.80 10.27
CA VAL A 263 1.12 -5.04 11.25
C VAL A 263 0.99 -6.45 11.82
N VAL A 264 2.11 -7.17 11.93
CA VAL A 264 2.16 -8.56 12.41
C VAL A 264 3.39 -8.78 13.30
N HIS A 265 3.22 -9.44 14.44
CA HIS A 265 4.27 -9.95 15.32
C HIS A 265 4.48 -11.45 15.06
N LYS A 266 5.52 -11.81 14.32
CA LYS A 266 5.67 -13.17 13.77
C LYS A 266 5.90 -14.23 14.84
N THR A 267 6.84 -14.01 15.77
CA THR A 267 7.19 -15.01 16.79
C THR A 267 6.03 -15.31 17.75
N ARG A 268 5.08 -14.40 17.93
CA ARG A 268 3.86 -14.64 18.73
C ARG A 268 3.06 -15.85 18.27
N TYR A 269 3.13 -16.17 16.98
CA TYR A 269 2.41 -17.29 16.37
C TYR A 269 3.30 -18.54 16.18
N GLY A 270 4.54 -18.49 16.66
CA GLY A 270 5.52 -19.57 16.54
C GLY A 270 5.71 -20.04 15.09
N ASP A 271 5.93 -21.34 14.91
CA ASP A 271 6.16 -21.92 13.59
C ASP A 271 4.90 -22.03 12.71
N ARG A 272 3.70 -21.81 13.27
CA ARG A 272 2.44 -22.00 12.53
C ARG A 272 2.28 -20.98 11.41
N LEU A 273 2.52 -19.70 11.72
CA LEU A 273 2.40 -18.61 10.74
C LEU A 273 3.31 -18.82 9.51
N PRO A 274 4.64 -19.04 9.67
CA PRO A 274 5.49 -19.26 8.51
C PRO A 274 5.17 -20.56 7.75
N LYS A 275 4.75 -21.65 8.42
CA LYS A 275 4.33 -22.89 7.75
C LYS A 275 3.09 -22.68 6.87
N LEU A 276 2.07 -22.03 7.40
CA LEU A 276 0.83 -21.76 6.66
C LEU A 276 1.04 -20.75 5.53
N LEU A 277 1.81 -19.68 5.75
CA LEU A 277 2.18 -18.76 4.68
C LEU A 277 2.92 -19.48 3.55
N LYS A 278 3.90 -20.33 3.89
CA LYS A 278 4.63 -21.14 2.90
C LYS A 278 3.69 -22.04 2.09
N ASN A 279 2.80 -22.76 2.77
CA ASN A 279 1.83 -23.65 2.11
C ASN A 279 0.88 -22.85 1.20
N LEU A 280 0.36 -21.73 1.70
CA LEU A 280 -0.58 -20.88 0.97
C LEU A 280 0.07 -20.29 -0.29
N ILE A 281 1.26 -19.69 -0.17
CA ILE A 281 2.01 -19.12 -1.29
C ILE A 281 2.33 -20.20 -2.33
N GLY A 282 2.74 -21.39 -1.87
CA GLY A 282 3.12 -22.50 -2.75
C GLY A 282 1.95 -23.15 -3.49
N GLN A 283 0.74 -23.16 -2.92
CA GLN A 283 -0.39 -23.95 -3.42
C GLN A 283 -1.55 -23.13 -3.96
N ALA A 284 -1.80 -21.91 -3.48
CA ALA A 284 -3.02 -21.15 -3.78
C ALA A 284 -3.22 -20.87 -5.28
N HIS A 285 -2.15 -20.84 -6.07
CA HIS A 285 -2.24 -20.66 -7.53
C HIS A 285 -2.48 -21.95 -8.33
N ARG A 286 -2.25 -23.12 -7.71
CA ARG A 286 -2.34 -24.43 -8.36
C ARG A 286 -3.67 -25.11 -8.08
N ASP A 287 -4.28 -24.82 -6.93
CA ASP A 287 -5.56 -25.35 -6.55
C ASP A 287 -6.67 -24.31 -6.86
N PRO A 288 -7.54 -24.56 -7.87
CA PRO A 288 -8.66 -23.68 -8.24
C PRO A 288 -9.58 -23.34 -7.07
N SER A 289 -9.56 -24.16 -6.04
CA SER A 289 -10.38 -23.98 -4.86
C SER A 289 -9.91 -22.80 -3.99
N PHE A 290 -8.72 -22.23 -4.24
CA PHE A 290 -8.27 -20.95 -3.68
C PHE A 290 -8.55 -19.75 -4.60
N ALA A 291 -9.26 -19.92 -5.72
CA ALA A 291 -9.53 -18.83 -6.67
C ALA A 291 -10.30 -17.64 -6.05
N TRP A 292 -11.02 -17.87 -4.95
CA TRP A 292 -11.72 -16.81 -4.21
C TRP A 292 -10.78 -15.97 -3.33
N LEU A 293 -9.64 -16.52 -2.93
CA LEU A 293 -8.72 -15.87 -2.01
C LEU A 293 -7.94 -14.80 -2.76
N THR A 294 -8.26 -13.55 -2.46
CA THR A 294 -7.46 -12.46 -2.98
C THR A 294 -6.09 -12.47 -2.28
N PRO A 295 -5.00 -12.17 -2.98
CA PRO A 295 -3.69 -12.12 -2.34
C PRO A 295 -3.56 -11.04 -1.25
N HIS A 296 -4.46 -10.04 -1.27
CA HIS A 296 -4.62 -9.02 -0.25
C HIS A 296 -5.22 -9.58 1.06
N ASP A 297 -6.22 -10.45 0.95
CA ASP A 297 -6.86 -11.09 2.11
C ASP A 297 -6.08 -12.33 2.59
N ALA A 298 -5.11 -12.82 1.81
CA ALA A 298 -4.32 -14.01 2.11
C ALA A 298 -3.62 -13.94 3.49
N ILE A 299 -3.02 -12.81 3.84
CA ILE A 299 -2.38 -12.64 5.16
C ILE A 299 -3.43 -12.73 6.27
N PHE A 300 -4.57 -12.05 6.09
CA PHE A 300 -5.65 -12.02 7.07
C PHE A 300 -6.27 -13.40 7.29
N ALA A 301 -6.51 -14.14 6.21
CA ALA A 301 -7.08 -15.48 6.28
C ALA A 301 -6.24 -16.47 7.09
N VAL A 302 -4.90 -16.33 7.12
CA VAL A 302 -4.02 -17.23 7.89
C VAL A 302 -4.27 -17.15 9.39
N PHE A 303 -4.68 -16.00 9.94
CA PHE A 303 -4.97 -15.87 11.38
C PHE A 303 -6.17 -16.72 11.79
N GLU A 304 -7.15 -16.76 10.90
CA GLU A 304 -8.33 -17.56 11.11
C GLU A 304 -8.04 -19.05 10.96
N LEU A 305 -7.24 -19.44 9.95
CA LEU A 305 -6.79 -20.83 9.80
C LEU A 305 -5.98 -21.34 11.00
N MET A 306 -5.29 -20.45 11.72
CA MET A 306 -4.58 -20.80 12.95
C MET A 306 -5.46 -20.79 14.20
N HIS A 307 -6.72 -20.31 14.11
CA HIS A 307 -7.57 -19.94 15.24
C HIS A 307 -6.83 -19.06 16.26
N LYS A 308 -6.10 -18.04 15.75
CA LYS A 308 -5.32 -17.12 16.59
C LYS A 308 -5.98 -15.75 16.66
N PRO A 309 -5.87 -15.06 17.81
CA PRO A 309 -6.43 -13.72 17.94
C PRO A 309 -5.79 -12.79 16.92
N PHE A 310 -6.64 -11.96 16.32
CA PHE A 310 -6.24 -10.86 15.45
C PHE A 310 -7.05 -9.61 15.81
N HIS A 311 -6.52 -8.43 15.49
CA HIS A 311 -7.24 -7.18 15.70
C HIS A 311 -7.54 -6.51 14.36
N VAL A 312 -8.81 -6.12 14.18
CA VAL A 312 -9.27 -5.29 13.07
C VAL A 312 -9.76 -3.97 13.64
N ALA A 313 -9.38 -2.87 13.00
CA ALA A 313 -9.79 -1.53 13.40
C ALA A 313 -11.30 -1.44 13.64
N THR A 314 -11.68 -0.76 14.73
CA THR A 314 -13.07 -0.60 15.18
C THR A 314 -13.92 0.12 14.15
N TYR A 315 -13.36 1.13 13.49
CA TYR A 315 -14.08 1.99 12.55
C TYR A 315 -13.94 1.49 11.11
N GLY A 316 -14.95 1.76 10.29
CA GLY A 316 -14.96 1.38 8.88
C GLY A 316 -14.07 2.29 8.03
N ALA A 317 -13.73 1.82 6.83
CA ALA A 317 -13.02 2.62 5.84
C ALA A 317 -13.76 3.92 5.50
N ASN A 318 -13.01 5.01 5.47
CA ASN A 318 -13.45 6.29 4.92
C ASN A 318 -13.05 6.40 3.45
N THR A 319 -13.58 7.42 2.77
CA THR A 319 -13.35 7.63 1.35
C THR A 319 -13.20 9.12 1.10
N LEU A 320 -12.20 9.48 0.32
CA LEU A 320 -12.03 10.84 -0.17
C LEU A 320 -12.96 11.07 -1.37
N ASN A 321 -13.30 12.32 -1.64
CA ASN A 321 -14.00 12.65 -2.87
C ASN A 321 -13.02 12.66 -4.04
N ALA A 322 -13.43 12.22 -5.23
CA ALA A 322 -12.70 12.52 -6.45
C ALA A 322 -12.91 14.02 -6.83
N PRO A 323 -12.11 14.57 -7.76
CA PRO A 323 -12.27 15.95 -8.19
C PRO A 323 -13.71 16.23 -8.65
N ARG A 324 -14.32 17.29 -8.10
CA ARG A 324 -15.70 17.73 -8.39
C ARG A 324 -16.83 16.80 -7.96
N ASP A 325 -16.55 15.68 -7.29
CA ASP A 325 -17.60 14.81 -6.71
C ASP A 325 -18.56 15.62 -5.83
N VAL A 326 -18.06 16.46 -4.93
CA VAL A 326 -18.91 17.25 -4.02
C VAL A 326 -19.79 18.26 -4.76
N GLU A 327 -19.35 18.75 -5.92
CA GLU A 327 -20.09 19.71 -6.76
C GLU A 327 -21.18 19.01 -7.57
N LEU A 328 -20.85 17.86 -8.17
CA LEU A 328 -21.72 17.15 -9.13
C LEU A 328 -22.59 16.07 -8.47
N HIS A 329 -22.05 15.39 -7.47
CA HIS A 329 -22.62 14.24 -6.78
C HIS A 329 -22.34 14.32 -5.27
N PRO A 330 -22.99 15.24 -4.53
CA PRO A 330 -22.65 15.55 -3.13
C PRO A 330 -22.78 14.35 -2.17
N THR A 331 -23.49 13.30 -2.56
CA THR A 331 -23.71 12.07 -1.77
C THR A 331 -22.89 10.88 -2.27
N VAL A 332 -22.02 11.05 -3.27
CA VAL A 332 -21.22 9.97 -3.87
C VAL A 332 -19.73 10.32 -3.82
N PHE A 333 -18.94 9.43 -3.25
CA PHE A 333 -17.50 9.61 -3.06
C PHE A 333 -16.74 8.49 -3.79
N CYS A 334 -16.08 8.84 -4.89
CA CYS A 334 -15.38 7.90 -5.77
C CYS A 334 -13.86 7.82 -5.51
N GLY A 335 -13.34 8.66 -4.64
CA GLY A 335 -11.91 8.81 -4.42
C GLY A 335 -11.26 7.68 -3.61
N PRO A 336 -9.99 7.87 -3.22
CA PRO A 336 -9.20 6.87 -2.53
C PRO A 336 -9.72 6.51 -1.13
N VAL A 337 -9.34 5.32 -0.68
CA VAL A 337 -9.62 4.83 0.68
C VAL A 337 -8.80 5.61 1.69
N ALA A 338 -9.45 6.04 2.75
CA ALA A 338 -8.87 6.78 3.85
C ALA A 338 -9.11 6.04 5.16
N GLN A 339 -8.08 5.91 5.98
CA GLN A 339 -8.17 5.25 7.28
C GLN A 339 -7.98 6.23 8.40
N ARG A 340 -8.75 6.04 9.47
CA ARG A 340 -8.63 6.79 10.71
C ARG A 340 -8.08 5.89 11.80
N TRP A 341 -7.24 6.46 12.65
CA TRP A 341 -6.78 5.82 13.89
C TRP A 341 -7.06 6.76 15.05
N ILE A 342 -7.74 6.23 16.07
CA ILE A 342 -8.22 6.99 17.22
C ILE A 342 -7.65 6.34 18.47
N ALA A 343 -6.84 7.11 19.19
CA ALA A 343 -6.44 6.82 20.56
C ALA A 343 -7.24 7.71 21.53
N PRO A 344 -7.34 7.35 22.83
CA PRO A 344 -8.08 8.13 23.82
C PRO A 344 -7.71 9.62 23.89
N SER A 345 -6.46 9.96 23.58
CA SER A 345 -5.93 11.33 23.58
C SER A 345 -6.02 12.06 22.24
N VAL A 346 -6.45 11.38 21.17
CA VAL A 346 -6.46 11.94 19.81
C VAL A 346 -7.83 12.52 19.50
N GLN A 347 -7.87 13.82 19.18
CA GLN A 347 -9.09 14.46 18.71
C GLN A 347 -9.55 13.85 17.38
N VAL A 348 -10.87 13.66 17.22
CA VAL A 348 -11.47 13.09 16.00
C VAL A 348 -11.09 13.88 14.74
N SER A 349 -10.95 15.21 14.83
CA SER A 349 -10.50 16.06 13.71
C SER A 349 -9.06 15.79 13.25
N LYS A 350 -8.25 15.13 14.08
CA LYS A 350 -6.87 14.71 13.80
C LYS A 350 -6.73 13.19 13.70
N SER A 351 -7.85 12.48 13.52
CA SER A 351 -7.87 11.02 13.46
C SER A 351 -7.48 10.44 12.10
N LEU A 352 -7.50 11.25 11.02
CA LEU A 352 -7.06 10.78 9.70
C LEU A 352 -5.60 10.36 9.77
N PHE A 353 -5.35 9.10 9.44
CA PHE A 353 -4.09 8.42 9.73
C PHE A 353 -3.32 8.12 8.46
N TYR A 354 -3.96 7.50 7.48
CA TYR A 354 -3.37 7.33 6.15
C TYR A 354 -4.43 7.30 5.04
N VAL A 355 -3.97 7.47 3.80
CA VAL A 355 -4.78 7.37 2.59
C VAL A 355 -4.05 6.53 1.56
N HIS A 356 -4.78 5.64 0.85
CA HIS A 356 -4.24 4.95 -0.31
C HIS A 356 -4.12 5.94 -1.47
N ALA A 357 -2.91 6.42 -1.75
CA ALA A 357 -2.66 7.65 -2.51
C ALA A 357 -2.22 7.39 -3.96
N ALA A 358 -2.51 6.23 -4.56
CA ALA A 358 -2.07 5.92 -5.93
C ALA A 358 -2.51 6.99 -6.94
N THR A 359 -3.80 7.37 -6.93
CA THR A 359 -4.34 8.44 -7.81
C THR A 359 -3.93 9.85 -7.38
N LEU A 360 -3.39 10.00 -6.16
CA LEU A 360 -2.89 11.27 -5.65
C LEU A 360 -1.42 11.49 -6.01
N LEU A 361 -0.66 10.44 -6.36
CA LEU A 361 0.78 10.51 -6.57
C LEU A 361 1.21 10.21 -8.00
N ASP A 362 0.64 9.18 -8.63
CA ASP A 362 1.09 8.77 -9.95
C ASP A 362 0.71 9.83 -10.99
N THR A 363 1.69 10.17 -11.83
CA THR A 363 1.50 11.05 -12.99
C THR A 363 1.04 10.27 -14.21
N ARG A 364 1.07 8.94 -14.18
CA ARG A 364 0.66 8.11 -15.31
C ARG A 364 -0.86 8.00 -15.35
N PRO A 365 -1.48 8.23 -16.53
CA PRO A 365 -2.89 7.99 -16.70
C PRO A 365 -3.16 6.49 -16.54
N ILE A 366 -4.17 6.13 -15.75
CA ILE A 366 -4.64 4.75 -15.67
C ILE A 366 -5.26 4.42 -17.04
N PRO A 367 -4.82 3.37 -17.75
CA PRO A 367 -5.37 3.03 -19.05
C PRO A 367 -6.88 2.79 -18.94
N THR A 368 -7.63 3.55 -19.73
CA THR A 368 -9.09 3.48 -19.83
C THR A 368 -9.50 2.14 -20.43
N ASN A 369 -9.72 1.12 -19.60
CA ASN A 369 -10.58 0.01 -19.99
C ASN A 369 -12.04 0.42 -19.75
N GLU A 370 -12.87 0.25 -20.77
CA GLU A 370 -14.23 0.79 -20.99
C GLU A 370 -15.31 0.42 -19.94
N LYS A 371 -14.95 -0.01 -18.73
CA LYS A 371 -15.90 -0.37 -17.67
C LYS A 371 -15.60 0.20 -16.28
N LEU A 372 -14.50 0.94 -16.09
CA LEU A 372 -14.27 1.73 -14.87
C LEU A 372 -14.37 3.21 -15.21
N TYR A 373 -15.31 3.91 -14.59
CA TYR A 373 -15.60 5.31 -14.84
C TYR A 373 -14.33 6.19 -14.77
N SER A 374 -14.15 6.97 -15.83
CA SER A 374 -12.98 7.75 -16.21
C SER A 374 -12.99 9.17 -15.61
N TYR A 375 -13.16 9.28 -14.29
CA TYR A 375 -12.93 10.56 -13.57
C TYR A 375 -11.62 10.62 -12.78
N GLN A 376 -10.75 9.61 -12.93
CA GLN A 376 -9.38 9.65 -12.41
C GLN A 376 -8.52 10.55 -13.32
N GLY A 377 -8.71 11.85 -13.16
CA GLY A 377 -7.83 12.85 -13.74
C GLY A 377 -6.42 12.72 -13.17
N TYR A 378 -5.44 13.28 -13.89
CA TYR A 378 -4.07 13.41 -13.41
C TYR A 378 -4.05 14.09 -12.03
N ILE A 379 -3.46 13.44 -11.03
CA ILE A 379 -3.09 14.06 -9.75
C ILE A 379 -4.34 14.62 -9.02
N ASP A 380 -5.19 13.73 -8.50
CA ASP A 380 -6.41 14.11 -7.77
C ASP A 380 -6.08 15.03 -6.58
N VAL A 381 -6.82 16.13 -6.41
CA VAL A 381 -6.75 16.98 -5.20
C VAL A 381 -8.11 16.94 -4.50
N PRO A 382 -8.34 15.97 -3.61
CA PRO A 382 -9.58 15.85 -2.88
C PRO A 382 -9.76 17.04 -1.92
N SER A 383 -11.01 17.38 -1.63
CA SER A 383 -11.38 18.47 -0.71
C SER A 383 -11.99 17.96 0.59
N ASN A 384 -12.57 16.76 0.55
CA ASN A 384 -13.44 16.21 1.58
C ASN A 384 -13.16 14.72 1.80
N VAL A 385 -13.49 14.29 3.02
CA VAL A 385 -13.47 12.90 3.43
C VAL A 385 -14.80 12.58 4.10
N THR A 386 -15.29 11.35 3.91
CA THR A 386 -16.47 10.89 4.65
C THR A 386 -16.23 10.94 6.16
N SER A 387 -17.27 11.21 6.93
CA SER A 387 -17.17 11.28 8.40
C SER A 387 -16.84 9.93 9.01
N LEU A 388 -16.24 9.93 10.20
CA LEU A 388 -15.98 8.72 11.00
C LEU A 388 -17.28 7.92 11.17
N ARG A 389 -17.21 6.61 10.94
CA ARG A 389 -18.38 5.71 11.00
C ARG A 389 -17.99 4.31 11.46
N LEU A 390 -18.96 3.60 11.99
CA LEU A 390 -18.85 2.16 12.16
C LEU A 390 -18.86 1.45 10.79
N PRO A 391 -18.33 0.24 10.70
CA PRO A 391 -18.41 -0.58 9.50
C PRO A 391 -19.88 -0.74 9.08
N SER A 392 -20.17 -0.46 7.81
CA SER A 392 -21.50 -0.64 7.24
C SER A 392 -21.37 -1.32 5.87
N LEU A 393 -22.42 -2.02 5.45
CA LEU A 393 -22.50 -2.53 4.09
C LEU A 393 -22.50 -1.35 3.11
N PHE A 394 -21.75 -1.51 2.03
CA PHE A 394 -21.71 -0.56 0.93
C PHE A 394 -22.92 -0.84 0.04
N LYS A 395 -23.72 0.16 -0.29
CA LYS A 395 -24.75 -0.03 -1.30
C LYS A 395 -24.14 0.25 -2.66
N GLU A 396 -23.99 -0.79 -3.48
CA GLU A 396 -23.52 -0.62 -4.86
C GLU A 396 -24.55 0.21 -5.64
N VAL A 397 -24.06 1.23 -6.35
CA VAL A 397 -24.86 1.97 -7.33
C VAL A 397 -24.42 1.51 -8.70
N SER A 398 -25.36 1.04 -9.52
CA SER A 398 -25.07 0.47 -10.85
C SER A 398 -24.30 1.43 -11.76
N GLU A 399 -24.52 2.73 -11.60
CA GLU A 399 -23.81 3.78 -12.33
C GLU A 399 -22.37 3.97 -11.83
N TYR A 400 -22.08 3.65 -10.56
CA TYR A 400 -20.80 3.90 -9.91
C TYR A 400 -20.39 2.74 -8.98
N PRO A 401 -20.05 1.56 -9.52
CA PRO A 401 -19.89 0.33 -8.72
C PRO A 401 -18.75 0.39 -7.70
N THR A 402 -17.78 1.28 -7.91
CA THR A 402 -16.61 1.47 -7.03
C THR A 402 -16.73 2.65 -6.09
N CYS A 403 -17.81 3.44 -6.17
CA CYS A 403 -17.97 4.70 -5.44
C CYS A 403 -18.92 4.59 -4.26
N PHE A 404 -18.52 5.17 -3.13
CA PHE A 404 -19.33 5.12 -1.93
C PHE A 404 -20.50 6.08 -2.04
N ALA A 405 -21.71 5.53 -2.23
CA ALA A 405 -22.95 6.28 -2.32
C ALA A 405 -23.65 6.47 -0.97
N ASP A 406 -24.74 7.24 -0.98
CA ASP A 406 -25.56 7.56 0.20
C ASP A 406 -24.76 8.24 1.32
N VAL A 407 -23.72 9.01 0.98
CA VAL A 407 -22.92 9.79 1.93
C VAL A 407 -23.77 10.92 2.51
N GLN A 408 -24.21 10.75 3.75
CA GLN A 408 -25.00 11.77 4.46
C GLN A 408 -24.12 12.84 5.12
N ARG A 409 -22.88 12.49 5.51
CA ARG A 409 -21.96 13.38 6.23
C ARG A 409 -20.54 13.21 5.73
N HIS A 410 -19.93 14.35 5.41
CA HIS A 410 -18.53 14.48 5.06
C HIS A 410 -17.95 15.74 5.69
N GLU A 411 -16.63 15.77 5.87
CA GLU A 411 -15.91 16.91 6.43
C GLU A 411 -14.81 17.36 5.47
N ALA A 412 -14.36 18.61 5.61
CA ALA A 412 -13.24 19.12 4.83
C ALA A 412 -11.94 18.45 5.28
N LEU A 413 -11.04 18.20 4.33
CA LEU A 413 -9.71 17.66 4.64
C LEU A 413 -8.90 18.68 5.43
N PRO A 414 -8.15 18.25 6.46
CA PRO A 414 -7.37 19.16 7.30
C PRO A 414 -6.18 19.74 6.52
N ALA A 415 -5.69 20.91 6.93
CA ALA A 415 -4.51 21.54 6.31
C ALA A 415 -3.26 20.63 6.33
N ASP A 416 -3.13 19.80 7.36
CA ASP A 416 -2.04 18.82 7.47
C ASP A 416 -2.06 17.79 6.34
N PHE A 417 -3.23 17.41 5.84
CA PHE A 417 -3.34 16.51 4.69
C PHE A 417 -2.70 17.13 3.45
N PHE A 418 -3.02 18.39 3.15
CA PHE A 418 -2.48 19.07 1.97
C PHE A 418 -0.98 19.30 2.08
N ARG A 419 -0.47 19.60 3.28
CA ARG A 419 0.98 19.70 3.53
C ARG A 419 1.68 18.37 3.30
N ALA A 420 1.16 17.29 3.87
CA ALA A 420 1.72 15.95 3.68
C ALA A 420 1.68 15.54 2.21
N LEU A 421 0.55 15.76 1.52
CA LEU A 421 0.42 15.45 0.09
C LEU A 421 1.40 16.26 -0.78
N ALA A 422 1.57 17.56 -0.50
CA ALA A 422 2.50 18.40 -1.25
C ALA A 422 3.95 17.95 -1.07
N ARG A 423 4.38 17.70 0.19
CA ARG A 423 5.71 17.16 0.50
C ARG A 423 5.93 15.81 -0.18
N ARG A 424 4.95 14.91 -0.02
CA ARG A 424 4.93 13.59 -0.63
C ARG A 424 5.15 13.63 -2.15
N ARG A 425 4.41 14.50 -2.84
CA ARG A 425 4.55 14.73 -4.29
C ARG A 425 5.91 15.30 -4.66
N ALA A 426 6.42 16.25 -3.88
CA ALA A 426 7.75 16.82 -4.13
C ALA A 426 8.83 15.73 -4.06
N HIS A 427 8.82 14.88 -3.03
CA HIS A 427 9.75 13.75 -2.93
C HIS A 427 9.57 12.73 -4.05
N TYR A 428 8.32 12.36 -4.36
CA TYR A 428 8.00 11.44 -5.45
C TYR A 428 8.52 11.95 -6.80
N HIS A 429 8.22 13.19 -7.17
CA HIS A 429 8.68 13.77 -8.43
C HIS A 429 10.19 13.94 -8.45
N ALA A 430 10.81 14.31 -7.32
CA ALA A 430 12.25 14.41 -7.23
C ALA A 430 12.90 13.07 -7.60
N LEU A 431 12.42 11.97 -7.02
CA LEU A 431 12.88 10.61 -7.32
C LEU A 431 12.54 10.17 -8.75
N ALA A 432 11.32 10.42 -9.22
CA ALA A 432 10.89 10.05 -10.57
C ALA A 432 11.69 10.78 -11.67
N LEU A 433 12.21 11.98 -11.37
CA LEU A 433 13.04 12.78 -12.27
C LEU A 433 14.55 12.55 -12.05
N GLY A 434 14.96 11.68 -11.12
CA GLY A 434 16.37 11.45 -10.79
C GLY A 434 17.06 12.63 -10.10
N THR A 435 16.29 13.53 -9.49
CA THR A 435 16.80 14.67 -8.72
C THR A 435 16.75 14.35 -7.23
N PHE A 436 17.90 14.32 -6.54
CA PHE A 436 17.94 13.95 -5.12
C PHE A 436 17.90 15.15 -4.17
N HIS A 437 17.75 16.36 -4.71
CA HIS A 437 17.71 17.58 -3.90
C HIS A 437 16.40 17.66 -3.09
N GLY A 438 16.50 18.00 -1.80
CA GLY A 438 15.34 18.18 -0.94
C GLY A 438 14.69 16.89 -0.44
N LEU A 439 15.26 15.70 -0.71
CA LEU A 439 14.74 14.44 -0.16
C LEU A 439 14.79 14.36 1.38
N THR A 440 15.66 15.14 2.02
CA THR A 440 15.71 15.29 3.49
C THR A 440 14.86 16.46 4.00
N ALA A 441 14.25 17.25 3.11
CA ALA A 441 13.43 18.39 3.52
C ALA A 441 12.02 17.92 3.90
N CYS A 442 11.61 18.26 5.11
CA CYS A 442 10.31 17.89 5.68
C CYS A 442 9.31 19.05 5.78
N SER A 443 9.75 20.25 5.44
CA SER A 443 9.02 21.52 5.52
C SER A 443 8.10 21.78 4.35
#